data_AF-A0ABD1C189-F1
#
_entry.id   AF-A0ABD1C189-F1
#
_cell.length_a   1.000
_cell.length_b   1.000
_cell.length_c   1.000
_cell.angle_alpha   90.00
_cell.angle_beta   90.00
_cell.angle_gamma   90.00
#
_symmetry.space_group_name_H-M   'P 1'
#
loop_
_entity.id
_entity.type
_entity.pdbx_description
1 polymer ?
#
loop_
_entity_poly.entity_id
_entity_poly.type
_entity_poly.pdbx_seq_one_letter_code
_entity_poly.pdbx_strand_id
1 'polypeptide(L)'
;MAETKPGLRKPAFTKVDQLRPGTSGHNVNVKIISTKMVLQKGRADGPQARQLRISECIVGDETGVIVFTARNDQVDLMKEGSTVTLRNAKIDMYKGSMRLAVDKWGRVEVTEPASFKVKEDTNMSLIEYELVNVAE
;
A
#
# COMPACT_ATOMS: atom_id res chain seq x y z
N MET A 1 -42.89 -8.36 -1.14
CA MET A 1 -42.28 -7.02 -1.11
C MET A 1 -40.80 -7.20 -1.43
N ALA A 2 -40.32 -6.70 -2.56
CA ALA A 2 -38.92 -6.84 -2.95
C ALA A 2 -38.08 -5.87 -2.12
N GLU A 3 -37.21 -6.40 -1.28
CA GLU A 3 -36.27 -5.61 -0.48
C GLU A 3 -35.30 -4.90 -1.44
N THR A 4 -35.44 -3.59 -1.58
CA THR A 4 -34.52 -2.74 -2.32
C THR A 4 -33.14 -2.81 -1.67
N LYS A 5 -32.19 -3.50 -2.32
CA LYS A 5 -30.79 -3.52 -1.90
C LYS A 5 -30.30 -2.07 -1.72
N PRO A 6 -29.77 -1.69 -0.55
CA PRO A 6 -29.22 -0.36 -0.37
C PRO A 6 -28.12 -0.11 -1.41
N GLY A 7 -28.20 1.01 -2.13
CA GLY A 7 -27.23 1.37 -3.15
C GLY A 7 -25.82 1.42 -2.56
N LEU A 8 -24.87 0.74 -3.21
CA LEU A 8 -23.47 0.72 -2.79
C LEU A 8 -22.90 2.15 -2.84
N ARG A 9 -22.38 2.63 -1.71
CA ARG A 9 -21.70 3.93 -1.65
C ARG A 9 -20.48 3.92 -2.58
N LYS A 10 -20.28 5.01 -3.30
CA LYS A 10 -19.09 5.17 -4.15
C LYS A 10 -17.82 5.06 -3.30
N PRO A 11 -16.80 4.33 -3.77
CA PRO A 11 -15.54 4.23 -3.03
C PRO A 11 -14.89 5.61 -2.93
N ALA A 12 -14.50 5.99 -1.71
CA ALA A 12 -13.70 7.18 -1.47
C ALA A 12 -12.22 6.84 -1.60
N PHE A 13 -11.49 7.66 -2.35
CA PHE A 13 -10.06 7.55 -2.53
C PHE A 13 -9.35 8.60 -1.69
N THR A 14 -8.37 8.16 -0.90
CA THR A 14 -7.54 8.99 -0.03
C THR A 14 -6.22 9.30 -0.75
N LYS A 15 -5.67 10.49 -0.50
CA LYS A 15 -4.37 10.90 -1.04
C LYS A 15 -3.22 10.49 -0.13
N VAL A 16 -2.01 10.38 -0.69
CA VAL A 16 -0.83 9.91 0.05
C VAL A 16 -0.46 10.85 1.21
N ASP A 17 -0.59 12.16 1.05
CA ASP A 17 -0.34 13.17 2.09
C ASP A 17 -1.34 13.14 3.26
N GLN A 18 -2.53 12.57 3.05
CA GLN A 18 -3.60 12.44 4.03
C GLN A 18 -3.45 11.19 4.90
N LEU A 19 -2.51 10.30 4.58
CA LEU A 19 -2.25 9.11 5.37
C LEU A 19 -1.68 9.48 6.75
N ARG A 20 -2.10 8.74 7.78
CA ARG A 20 -1.69 8.97 9.18
C ARG A 20 -1.28 7.66 9.86
N PRO A 21 -0.37 7.69 10.84
CA PRO A 21 0.02 6.51 11.60
C PRO A 21 -1.18 5.77 12.19
N GLY A 22 -1.17 4.44 12.14
CA GLY A 22 -2.22 3.59 12.74
C GLY A 22 -3.57 3.57 12.02
N THR A 23 -3.73 4.28 10.90
CA THR A 23 -4.99 4.30 10.15
C THR A 23 -5.10 3.13 9.16
N SER A 24 -6.34 2.72 8.84
CA SER A 24 -6.65 1.59 7.96
C SER A 24 -7.90 1.84 7.12
N GLY A 25 -8.11 1.03 6.07
CA GLY A 25 -9.30 1.10 5.22
C GLY A 25 -9.16 2.08 4.05
N HIS A 26 -7.93 2.44 3.69
CA HIS A 26 -7.67 3.42 2.64
C HIS A 26 -7.81 2.80 1.27
N ASN A 27 -8.45 3.53 0.35
CA ASN A 27 -8.33 3.24 -1.07
C ASN A 27 -7.44 4.31 -1.70
N VAL A 28 -6.35 3.92 -2.35
CA VAL A 28 -5.35 4.86 -2.87
C VAL A 28 -4.96 4.44 -4.28
N ASN A 29 -4.89 5.42 -5.20
CA ASN A 29 -4.37 5.20 -6.54
C ASN A 29 -2.96 5.75 -6.59
N VAL A 30 -1.99 4.88 -6.90
CA VAL A 30 -0.58 5.23 -6.86
C VAL A 30 0.13 4.71 -8.11
N LYS A 31 1.15 5.44 -8.53
CA LYS A 31 2.09 5.02 -9.54
C LYS A 31 3.35 4.49 -8.86
N ILE A 32 3.90 3.42 -9.42
CA ILE A 32 5.09 2.75 -8.92
C ILE A 32 6.32 3.43 -9.51
N ILE A 33 7.18 3.96 -8.65
CA ILE A 33 8.43 4.63 -9.05
C ILE A 33 9.56 3.62 -9.09
N SER A 34 9.75 2.88 -7.99
CA SER A 34 10.84 1.91 -7.88
C SER A 34 10.43 0.70 -7.06
N THR A 35 11.09 -0.43 -7.32
CA THR A 35 10.80 -1.70 -6.66
C THR A 35 12.09 -2.40 -6.25
N LYS A 36 12.16 -2.83 -4.99
CA LYS A 36 13.32 -3.52 -4.44
C LYS A 36 12.88 -4.78 -3.73
N MET A 37 13.34 -5.94 -4.21
CA MET A 37 13.12 -7.19 -3.51
C MET A 37 13.98 -7.23 -2.23
N VAL A 38 13.35 -7.36 -1.07
CA VAL A 38 14.02 -7.33 0.24
C VAL A 38 14.12 -8.71 0.88
N LEU A 39 13.20 -9.62 0.56
CA LEU A 39 13.24 -10.98 1.07
C LEU A 39 12.65 -11.92 0.03
N GLN A 40 13.42 -12.96 -0.30
CA GLN A 40 12.96 -14.09 -1.10
C GLN A 40 13.45 -15.36 -0.44
N LYS A 41 12.56 -16.05 0.30
CA LYS A 41 12.89 -17.31 0.95
C LYS A 41 11.96 -18.42 0.45
N GLY A 42 12.53 -19.38 -0.28
CA GLY A 42 11.90 -20.67 -0.54
C GLY A 42 12.20 -21.62 0.63
N ARG A 43 11.21 -22.38 1.10
CA ARG A 43 11.50 -23.59 1.87
C ARG A 43 11.84 -24.69 0.86
N ALA A 44 13.06 -25.22 0.94
CA ALA A 44 13.54 -26.29 0.06
C ALA A 44 12.92 -27.66 0.40
N ASP A 45 12.38 -27.84 1.61
CA ASP A 45 11.77 -29.10 2.06
C ASP A 45 10.36 -28.90 2.60
N GLY A 46 9.37 -29.41 1.87
CA GLY A 46 7.97 -29.55 2.32
C GLY A 46 6.94 -29.46 1.18
N PRO A 47 5.87 -30.29 1.19
CA PRO A 47 4.88 -30.37 0.11
C PRO A 47 3.99 -29.11 -0.10
N GLN A 48 4.25 -28.02 0.63
CA GLN A 48 3.66 -26.70 0.40
C GLN A 48 4.73 -25.62 0.50
N ALA A 49 5.48 -25.43 -0.59
CA ALA A 49 6.46 -24.36 -0.73
C ALA A 49 5.75 -22.99 -0.81
N ARG A 50 5.29 -22.46 0.33
CA ARG A 50 4.83 -21.06 0.40
C ARG A 50 6.08 -20.18 0.38
N GLN A 51 6.51 -19.81 -0.83
CA GLN A 51 7.62 -18.88 -1.03
C GLN A 51 7.24 -17.54 -0.39
N LEU A 52 7.99 -17.13 0.63
CA LEU A 52 7.82 -15.81 1.24
C LEU A 52 8.61 -14.82 0.37
N ARG A 53 7.89 -13.99 -0.39
CA ARG A 53 8.45 -12.91 -1.19
C ARG A 53 8.00 -11.58 -0.62
N ILE A 54 8.93 -10.68 -0.37
CA ILE A 54 8.65 -9.32 0.09
C ILE A 54 9.47 -8.36 -0.77
N SER A 55 8.79 -7.36 -1.32
CA SER A 55 9.44 -6.21 -1.94
C SER A 55 9.00 -4.92 -1.26
N GLU A 56 9.95 -4.00 -1.15
CA GLU A 56 9.68 -2.60 -0.82
C GLU A 56 9.56 -1.83 -2.14
N CYS A 57 8.43 -1.16 -2.33
CA CYS A 57 8.14 -0.40 -3.52
C CYS A 57 7.96 1.06 -3.13
N ILE A 58 8.59 2.00 -3.84
CA ILE A 58 8.26 3.41 -3.71
C ILE A 58 7.06 3.68 -4.61
N VAL A 59 5.96 4.11 -4.02
CA VAL A 59 4.72 4.41 -4.73
C VAL A 59 4.25 5.82 -4.37
N GLY A 60 3.55 6.49 -5.28
CA GLY A 60 3.02 7.81 -4.96
C GLY A 60 1.97 8.31 -5.91
N ASP A 61 1.38 9.44 -5.54
CA ASP A 61 0.40 10.19 -6.30
C ASP A 61 0.88 11.65 -6.46
N GLU A 62 0.00 12.55 -6.91
CA GLU A 62 0.35 13.96 -7.08
C GLU A 62 0.65 14.69 -5.76
N THR A 63 0.36 14.09 -4.60
CA THR A 63 0.52 14.71 -3.27
C THR A 63 1.81 14.29 -2.57
N GLY A 64 2.29 13.08 -2.84
CA GLY A 64 3.52 12.58 -2.24
C GLY A 64 3.82 11.12 -2.59
N VAL A 65 4.89 10.60 -1.99
CA VAL A 65 5.32 9.21 -2.09
C VAL A 65 5.34 8.54 -0.73
N ILE A 66 5.15 7.23 -0.71
CA ILE A 66 5.21 6.37 0.47
C ILE A 66 5.80 5.01 0.08
N VAL A 67 6.49 4.36 1.01
CA VAL A 67 6.97 2.99 0.84
C VAL A 67 5.81 2.02 1.01
N PHE A 68 5.51 1.26 -0.03
CA PHE A 68 4.60 0.13 -0.02
C PHE A 68 5.34 -1.18 0.22
N THR A 69 4.82 -2.01 1.12
CA THR A 69 5.36 -3.36 1.37
C THR A 69 4.51 -4.39 0.62
N ALA A 70 4.98 -4.84 -0.54
CA ALA A 70 4.31 -5.88 -1.32
C ALA A 70 4.70 -7.27 -0.83
N ARG A 71 3.73 -8.18 -0.73
CA ARG A 71 3.94 -9.56 -0.26
C ARG A 71 3.45 -10.60 -1.26
N ASN A 72 4.23 -11.65 -1.42
CA ASN A 72 3.93 -12.83 -2.24
C ASN A 72 3.54 -12.41 -3.67
N ASP A 73 2.32 -12.73 -4.08
CA ASP A 73 1.81 -12.48 -5.44
C ASP A 73 1.66 -10.99 -5.75
N GLN A 74 1.58 -10.12 -4.73
CA GLN A 74 1.59 -8.68 -4.94
C GLN A 74 2.92 -8.22 -5.57
N VAL A 75 4.03 -8.91 -5.29
CA VAL A 75 5.36 -8.56 -5.83
C VAL A 75 5.35 -8.61 -7.36
N ASP A 76 4.61 -9.54 -7.96
CA ASP A 76 4.52 -9.70 -9.42
C ASP A 76 3.67 -8.60 -10.09
N LEU A 77 2.76 -7.98 -9.32
CA LEU A 77 1.92 -6.86 -9.76
C LEU A 77 2.66 -5.52 -9.68
N MET A 78 3.64 -5.40 -8.77
CA MET A 78 4.36 -4.15 -8.56
C MET A 78 5.45 -3.97 -9.61
N LYS A 79 5.08 -3.46 -10.80
CA LYS A 79 6.03 -3.15 -11.88
C LYS A 79 6.28 -1.64 -11.96
N GLU A 80 7.54 -1.24 -12.07
CA GLU A 80 7.93 0.17 -12.19
C GLU A 80 7.22 0.84 -13.38
N GLY A 81 6.77 2.07 -13.18
CA GLY A 81 6.02 2.85 -14.16
C GLY A 81 4.52 2.50 -14.27
N SER A 82 4.08 1.37 -13.74
CA SER A 82 2.65 1.01 -13.73
C SER A 82 1.86 1.75 -12.66
N THR A 83 0.54 1.86 -12.87
CA THR A 83 -0.39 2.45 -11.91
C THR A 83 -1.20 1.33 -11.26
N VAL A 84 -1.33 1.39 -9.95
CA VAL A 84 -2.09 0.41 -9.17
C VAL A 84 -3.08 1.12 -8.25
N THR A 85 -4.23 0.49 -8.10
CA THR A 85 -5.24 0.82 -7.09
C THR A 85 -5.08 -0.12 -5.91
N LEU A 86 -4.80 0.44 -4.74
CA LEU A 86 -4.72 -0.27 -3.48
C LEU A 86 -6.04 -0.09 -2.75
N ARG A 87 -6.77 -1.18 -2.50
CA ARG A 87 -8.06 -1.17 -1.80
C ARG A 87 -7.92 -1.71 -0.39
N ASN A 88 -8.60 -1.08 0.56
CA ASN A 88 -8.55 -1.43 1.99
C ASN A 88 -7.10 -1.56 2.51
N ALA A 89 -6.25 -0.63 2.09
CA ALA A 89 -4.87 -0.54 2.55
C ALA A 89 -4.81 0.01 3.98
N LYS A 90 -3.71 -0.28 4.66
CA LYS A 90 -3.42 0.19 6.01
C LYS A 90 -2.03 0.80 6.09
N ILE A 91 -1.85 1.65 7.10
CA ILE A 91 -0.55 2.17 7.49
C ILE A 91 0.03 1.26 8.56
N ASP A 92 1.16 0.64 8.22
CA ASP A 92 1.98 -0.13 9.12
C ASP A 92 3.15 0.74 9.60
N MET A 93 3.46 0.69 10.89
CA MET A 93 4.60 1.43 11.45
C MET A 93 5.82 0.53 11.47
N TYR A 94 6.90 0.98 10.84
CA TYR A 94 8.16 0.25 10.80
C TYR A 94 9.31 1.16 11.17
N LYS A 95 9.97 0.87 12.30
CA LYS A 95 11.09 1.65 12.83
C LYS A 95 10.80 3.16 12.92
N GLY A 96 9.61 3.53 13.40
CA GLY A 96 9.19 4.94 13.52
C GLY A 96 8.62 5.55 12.24
N SER A 97 8.76 4.91 11.08
CA SER A 97 8.25 5.44 9.81
C SER A 97 7.00 4.72 9.32
N MET A 98 6.14 5.46 8.61
CA MET A 98 4.94 4.89 7.99
C MET A 98 5.27 4.08 6.75
N ARG A 99 4.61 2.93 6.60
CA ARG A 99 4.62 2.10 5.39
C ARG A 99 3.20 1.74 4.99
N LEU A 100 2.92 1.77 3.70
CA LEU A 100 1.65 1.31 3.15
C LEU A 100 1.67 -0.21 2.99
N ALA A 101 0.60 -0.88 3.39
CA ALA A 101 0.46 -2.32 3.22
C ALA A 101 -0.99 -2.69 2.90
N VAL A 102 -1.18 -3.79 2.17
CA VAL A 102 -2.49 -4.38 1.91
C VAL A 102 -2.56 -5.72 2.63
N ASP A 103 -3.57 -5.89 3.48
CA ASP A 103 -3.80 -7.11 4.26
C ASP A 103 -4.64 -8.15 3.49
N LYS A 104 -5.07 -9.21 4.17
CA LYS A 104 -5.85 -10.31 3.57
C LYS A 104 -7.25 -9.90 3.06
N TRP A 105 -7.75 -8.74 3.50
CA TRP A 105 -9.06 -8.22 3.12
C TRP A 105 -8.96 -7.15 2.03
N GLY A 106 -7.77 -6.57 1.87
CA GLY A 106 -7.47 -5.64 0.79
C GLY A 106 -7.11 -6.31 -0.53
N ARG A 107 -7.03 -5.49 -1.57
CA ARG A 107 -6.66 -5.91 -2.93
C ARG A 107 -5.71 -4.91 -3.57
N VAL A 108 -4.84 -5.43 -4.42
CA VAL A 108 -3.98 -4.65 -5.31
C VAL A 108 -4.49 -4.90 -6.73
N GLU A 109 -4.93 -3.86 -7.41
CA GLU A 109 -5.48 -3.93 -8.77
C GLU A 109 -4.59 -3.10 -9.69
N VAL A 110 -4.06 -3.69 -10.75
CA VAL A 110 -3.36 -2.93 -11.79
C VAL A 110 -4.42 -2.21 -12.60
N THR A 111 -4.25 -0.91 -12.79
CA THR A 111 -5.20 -0.07 -13.53
C THR A 111 -4.55 0.58 -14.74
N GLU A 112 -5.37 1.25 -15.53
CA GLU A 112 -4.89 2.07 -16.63
C GLU A 112 -3.88 3.11 -16.12
N PRO A 113 -2.90 3.50 -16.96
CA PRO A 113 -1.90 4.50 -16.59
C PRO A 113 -2.58 5.80 -16.18
N ALA A 114 -2.36 6.22 -14.93
CA ALA A 114 -2.88 7.49 -14.50
C ALA A 114 -2.12 8.66 -15.16
N SER A 115 -2.84 9.74 -15.46
CA SER A 115 -2.30 10.93 -16.10
C SER A 115 -1.56 11.88 -15.14
N PHE A 116 -1.56 11.61 -13.83
CA PHE A 116 -0.92 12.47 -12.85
C PHE A 116 0.60 12.25 -12.80
N LYS A 117 1.33 13.33 -12.53
CA LYS A 117 2.76 13.28 -12.22
C LYS A 117 2.93 13.07 -10.72
N VAL A 118 3.72 12.07 -10.34
CA VAL A 118 3.98 11.78 -8.93
C VAL A 118 4.85 12.88 -8.33
N LYS A 119 4.51 13.31 -7.12
CA LYS A 119 5.31 14.29 -6.36
C LYS A 119 6.33 13.56 -5.49
N GLU A 120 7.53 13.39 -6.03
CA GLU A 120 8.61 12.66 -5.37
C GLU A 120 9.29 13.43 -4.23
N ASP A 121 9.11 14.76 -4.18
CA ASP A 121 9.72 15.64 -3.18
C ASP A 121 9.19 15.43 -1.75
N THR A 122 7.99 14.83 -1.61
CA THR A 122 7.32 14.66 -0.32
C THR A 122 7.18 13.18 -0.01
N ASN A 123 8.14 12.63 0.73
CA ASN A 123 8.13 11.22 1.11
C ASN A 123 7.63 11.01 2.54
N MET A 124 6.42 10.45 2.67
CA MET A 124 5.76 10.18 3.95
C MET A 124 6.46 9.11 4.78
N SER A 125 7.28 8.25 4.15
CA SER A 125 8.08 7.23 4.84
C SER A 125 9.42 7.73 5.36
N LEU A 126 9.82 8.98 5.06
CA LEU A 126 11.00 9.60 5.69
C LEU A 126 10.63 10.33 6.99
N ILE A 127 9.35 10.53 7.24
CA ILE A 127 8.87 11.16 8.48
C ILE A 127 8.87 10.11 9.58
N GLU A 128 9.58 10.40 10.66
CA GLU A 128 9.59 9.59 11.88
C GLU A 128 8.51 10.09 12.84
N TYR A 129 7.76 9.14 13.40
CA TYR A 129 6.72 9.37 14.38
C TYR A 129 7.07 8.65 15.67
N GLU A 130 6.90 9.36 16.77
CA GLU A 130 7.00 8.80 18.11
C GLU A 130 5.59 8.62 18.69
N LEU A 131 5.36 7.48 19.35
CA LEU A 131 4.11 7.26 20.07
C LEU A 131 4.16 8.03 21.39
N VAL A 132 3.42 9.12 21.46
CA VAL A 132 3.25 9.90 22.69
C VAL A 132 2.06 9.33 23.46
N ASN A 133 2.33 8.62 24.55
CA ASN A 133 1.31 8.27 25.52
C ASN A 133 1.09 9.48 26.44
N VAL A 134 0.02 10.23 26.20
CA VAL A 134 -0.41 11.27 27.15
C VAL A 134 -1.02 10.53 28.34
N ALA A 135 -0.28 10.46 29.44
CA ALA A 135 -0.83 10.07 30.73
C ALA A 135 -1.75 11.21 31.19
N GLU A 136 -3.02 10.89 31.40
CA GLU A 136 -3.99 11.78 32.06
C GLU A 136 -3.68 11.91 33.55
#